data_AF-A0A0C2D9H5-F1
#
_entry.id   AF-A0A0C2D9H5-F1
#
_cell.length_a   1.000
_cell.length_b   1.000
_cell.length_c   1.000
_cell.angle_alpha   90.00
_cell.angle_beta   90.00
_cell.angle_gamma   90.00
#
_symmetry.space_group_name_H-M   'P 1'
#
loop_
_entity.id
_entity.type
_entity.pdbx_description
1 polymer ?
#
loop_
_entity_poly.entity_id
_entity_poly.type
_entity_poly.pdbx_seq_one_letter_code
_entity_poly.pdbx_strand_id
1 'polypeptide(L)' 'MELLTKQGWSSAYSIESLILQIAATLVKGKARIQFEAKAQYSLARAQQSFKSLVQIHAKSGWYTPPTTEG' A
#
# COMPACT_ATOMS: atom_id res chain seq x y z
N MET A 1 5.20 -2.01 1.96
CA MET A 1 4.34 -1.34 0.96
C MET A 1 5.13 -0.83 -0.26
N GLU A 2 6.42 -1.16 -0.40
CA GLU A 2 7.25 -0.60 -1.47
C GLU A 2 6.89 -1.09 -2.88
N LEU A 3 6.25 -2.26 -2.97
CA LEU A 3 5.90 -2.95 -4.21
C LEU A 3 5.13 -2.09 -5.24
N LEU A 4 4.23 -1.23 -4.78
CA LEU A 4 3.39 -0.39 -5.65
C LEU A 4 3.97 1.03 -5.85
N THR A 5 5.20 1.27 -5.40
CA THR A 5 5.94 2.51 -5.65
C THR A 5 6.95 2.29 -6.78
N LYS A 6 7.46 3.37 -7.39
CA LYS A 6 8.46 3.26 -8.45
C LYS A 6 9.74 2.53 -8.00
N GLN A 7 10.06 2.60 -6.71
CA GLN A 7 11.27 2.03 -6.13
C GLN A 7 11.16 0.53 -5.86
N GLY A 8 9.96 0.02 -5.53
CA GLY A 8 9.76 -1.41 -5.23
C GLY A 8 9.03 -2.21 -6.31
N TRP A 9 8.54 -1.55 -7.38
CA TRP A 9 7.95 -2.23 -8.53
C TRP A 9 9.02 -2.84 -9.45
N SER A 10 8.81 -4.09 -9.86
CA SER A 10 9.58 -4.75 -10.91
C SER A 10 8.63 -5.42 -11.90
N SER A 11 8.94 -5.35 -13.19
CA SER A 11 8.19 -6.03 -14.25
C SER A 11 8.24 -7.55 -14.16
N ALA A 12 9.12 -8.10 -13.31
CA ALA A 12 9.23 -9.53 -13.06
C ALA A 12 8.10 -10.06 -12.17
N TYR A 13 7.34 -9.20 -11.47
CA TYR A 13 6.24 -9.65 -10.63
C TYR A 13 5.03 -10.08 -11.45
N SER A 14 4.55 -11.30 -11.20
CA SER A 14 3.29 -11.78 -11.78
C SER A 14 2.11 -11.08 -11.11
N ILE A 15 1.04 -10.85 -11.87
CA ILE A 15 -0.19 -10.24 -11.31
C ILE A 15 -0.76 -11.07 -10.15
N GLU A 16 -0.66 -12.40 -10.25
CA GLU A 16 -1.06 -13.32 -9.19
C GLU A 16 -0.30 -13.05 -7.87
N SER A 17 1.03 -12.90 -7.95
CA SER A 17 1.85 -12.59 -6.78
C SER A 17 1.47 -11.25 -6.13
N LEU A 18 1.10 -10.25 -6.94
CA LEU A 18 0.65 -8.95 -6.45
C LEU A 18 -0.69 -9.05 -5.70
N ILE A 19 -1.66 -9.79 -6.26
CA ILE A 19 -2.97 -10.00 -5.64
C ILE A 19 -2.79 -10.68 -4.28
N LEU A 20 -2.00 -11.75 -4.24
CA LEU A 20 -1.72 -12.49 -3.02
C LEU A 20 -1.02 -11.61 -1.97
N GLN A 21 -0.04 -10.81 -2.39
CA GLN A 21 0.70 -9.93 -1.48
C GLN A 21 -0.19 -8.79 -0.92
N ILE A 22 -1.11 -8.25 -1.72
CA ILE A 22 -2.11 -7.27 -1.25
C ILE A 22 -3.01 -7.93 -0.20
N ALA A 23 -3.53 -9.12 -0.47
CA ALA A 23 -4.36 -9.86 0.48
C ALA A 23 -3.62 -10.12 1.81
N ALA A 24 -2.37 -10.59 1.75
CA ALA A 24 -1.53 -10.80 2.93
C ALA A 24 -1.27 -9.50 3.71
N THR A 25 -1.08 -8.38 3.00
CA THR A 25 -0.84 -7.07 3.63
C THR A 25 -2.07 -6.57 4.39
N LEU A 26 -3.29 -6.80 3.87
CA LEU A 26 -4.53 -6.44 4.55
C LEU A 26 -4.69 -7.22 5.88
N VAL A 27 -4.35 -8.51 5.88
CA VAL A 27 -4.38 -9.35 7.09
C VAL A 27 -3.34 -8.87 8.10
N LYS A 28 -2.08 -8.68 7.68
CA LYS A 28 -0.99 -8.18 8.54
C LYS A 28 -1.34 -6.81 9.14
N GLY A 29 -1.98 -5.94 8.37
CA GLY A 29 -2.45 -4.62 8.78
C GLY A 29 -3.73 -4.62 9.61
N LYS A 30 -4.30 -5.79 9.95
CA LYS A 30 -5.56 -5.93 10.70
C LYS A 30 -6.72 -5.14 10.08
N ALA A 31 -6.83 -5.12 8.76
CA ALA A 31 -7.91 -4.41 8.06
C ALA A 31 -9.30 -4.89 8.54
N ARG A 32 -10.28 -3.96 8.52
CA ARG A 32 -11.67 -4.19 8.91
C ARG A 32 -12.62 -3.54 7.90
N ILE A 33 -13.84 -4.06 7.84
CA ILE A 33 -14.90 -3.50 7.03
C ILE A 33 -15.53 -2.33 7.81
N GLN A 34 -15.59 -1.15 7.19
CA GLN A 34 -16.30 0.01 7.74
C GLN A 34 -17.70 0.07 7.13
N PHE A 35 -18.68 -0.52 7.82
CA PHE A 35 -20.04 -0.70 7.29
C PHE A 35 -20.81 0.61 7.08
N GLU A 36 -20.46 1.68 7.80
CA GLU A 36 -21.13 2.98 7.72
C GLU A 36 -20.62 3.87 6.58
N ALA A 37 -19.46 3.55 6.00
CA ALA A 37 -18.84 4.35 4.95
C ALA A 37 -19.55 4.14 3.61
N LYS A 38 -20.30 5.14 3.15
CA LYS A 38 -20.95 5.15 1.82
C LYS A 38 -20.15 6.02 0.84
N ALA A 39 -19.90 5.51 -0.36
CA ALA A 39 -19.29 6.23 -1.49
C ALA A 39 -17.94 6.93 -1.19
N GLN A 40 -17.17 6.47 -0.21
CA GLN A 40 -15.91 7.09 0.21
C GLN A 40 -14.77 6.89 -0.80
N TYR A 41 -14.83 5.82 -1.59
CA TYR A 41 -13.79 5.43 -2.54
C TYR A 41 -14.15 5.86 -3.96
N SER A 42 -13.24 6.59 -4.59
CA SER A 42 -13.33 7.00 -6.00
C SER A 42 -11.94 7.01 -6.62
N LEU A 43 -11.88 6.91 -7.95
CA LEU A 43 -10.61 6.93 -8.69
C LEU A 43 -9.82 8.22 -8.42
N ALA A 44 -10.50 9.37 -8.49
CA ALA A 44 -9.87 10.68 -8.28
C ALA A 44 -9.24 10.81 -6.90
N ARG A 45 -9.95 10.36 -5.85
CA ARG A 45 -9.46 10.40 -4.47
C ARG A 45 -8.27 9.46 -4.27
N ALA A 46 -8.35 8.24 -4.79
CA ALA A 46 -7.25 7.27 -4.71
C ALA A 46 -5.98 7.78 -5.42
N GLN A 47 -6.13 8.36 -6.62
CA GLN A 47 -5.02 8.95 -7.37
C GLN A 47 -4.39 10.13 -6.63
N GLN A 48 -5.19 11.02 -6.05
CA GLN A 48 -4.68 12.15 -5.28
C GLN A 48 -3.90 11.68 -4.04
N SER A 49 -4.46 10.74 -3.28
CA SER A 49 -3.77 10.15 -2.12
C SER A 49 -2.46 9.48 -2.52
N PHE A 50 -2.44 8.71 -3.61
CA PHE A 50 -1.23 8.05 -4.10
C PHE A 50 -0.15 9.05 -4.52
N LYS A 51 -0.51 10.11 -5.27
CA LYS A 51 0.44 11.16 -5.67
C LYS A 51 1.10 11.82 -4.46
N SER A 52 0.32 12.16 -3.44
CA SER A 52 0.83 12.74 -2.19
C SER A 52 1.79 11.78 -1.48
N LEU A 53 1.38 10.51 -1.33
CA LEU A 53 2.19 9.48 -0.68
C LEU A 53 3.54 9.25 -1.38
N VAL A 54 3.55 9.17 -2.71
CA VAL A 54 4.78 8.96 -3.48
C VAL A 54 5.74 10.15 -3.36
N GLN A 55 5.22 11.37 -3.30
CA GLN A 55 6.05 12.56 -3.10
C GLN A 55 6.73 12.58 -1.73
N ILE A 56 6.01 12.16 -0.68
CA ILE A 56 6.57 12.07 0.68
C ILE A 56 7.58 10.92 0.76
N HIS A 57 7.22 9.75 0.22
CA HIS A 57 8.09 8.59 0.17
C HIS A 57 9.41 8.87 -0.56
N ALA A 58 9.37 9.60 -1.68
CA ALA A 58 10.57 9.96 -2.42
C ALA A 58 11.52 10.88 -1.64
N LYS A 59 11.02 11.64 -0.66
CA LYS A 59 11.83 12.56 0.15
C LYS A 59 12.39 11.91 1.40
N SER A 60 11.62 11.03 2.05
CA SER A 60 11.92 10.53 3.39
C SER A 60 12.06 9.01 3.50
N GLY A 61 11.81 8.27 2.41
CA GLY A 61 11.69 6.82 2.44
C GLY A 61 10.50 6.34 3.28
N TRP A 62 10.32 5.02 3.40
CA TRP A 62 9.43 4.46 4.42
C TRP A 62 10.19 4.28 5.73
N TYR A 63 9.57 4.69 6.84
CA TYR A 63 10.05 4.26 8.15
C TYR A 63 9.80 2.75 8.27
N THR A 64 10.87 1.96 8.19
CA THR A 64 10.90 0.58 8.67
C THR A 64 11.07 0.62 10.18
N PRO A 65 10.04 0.26 10.97
CA PRO A 65 10.24 0.06 12.40
C PRO A 65 11.34 -1.00 12.58
N PRO A 66 12.26 -0.83 13.56
CA PRO A 66 13.22 -1.86 13.88
C PRO A 66 12.46 -3.17 14.12
N THR A 67 12.99 -4.26 13.60
CA THR A 67 12.57 -5.61 13.96
C THR A 67 12.79 -5.80 15.45
N THR A 68 11.84 -5.39 16.28
CA THR A 68 11.70 -6.00 17.60
C THR A 68 11.25 -7.43 17.33
N GLU A 69 12.25 -8.28 17.17
CA GLU A 69 12.31 -9.69 17.57
C GLU A 69 11.14 -10.10 18.47
N GLY A 70 10.40 -11.14 18.06
CA GLY A 70 9.30 -11.76 18.80
C GLY A 70 8.29 -12.43 17.88
#